data_AF-A0A0F8ZRN3-F1
#
_entry.id   AF-A0A0F8ZRN3-F1
#
_cell.length_a   1.000
_cell.length_b   1.000
_cell.length_c   1.000
_cell.angle_alpha   90.00
_cell.angle_beta   90.00
_cell.angle_gamma   90.00
#
_symmetry.space_group_name_H-M   'P 1'
#
loop_
_entity.id
_entity.type
_entity.pdbx_description
1 polymer ?
#
loop_
_entity_poly.entity_id
_entity_poly.type
_entity_poly.pdbx_seq_one_letter_code
_entity_poly.pdbx_strand_id
1 'polypeptide(L)'
;MERVDSDKFFAAAMQEPPKITIKINTLQAGILQSLLWQDHKPQMKPIFEQLRARELKMKRRARVSIEVLEGGLLGMTDRDGNRIVRDAFPWELKDW
;
A
#
# COMPACT_ATOMS: atom_id res chain seq x y z
N MET A 1 -37.22 -7.26 26.37
CA MET A 1 -36.39 -7.58 25.19
C MET A 1 -36.42 -6.36 24.29
N GLU A 2 -35.47 -5.43 24.48
CA GLU A 2 -35.39 -4.23 23.65
C GLU A 2 -35.04 -4.63 22.21
N ARG A 3 -35.86 -4.19 21.26
CA ARG A 3 -35.54 -4.31 19.84
C ARG A 3 -34.36 -3.40 19.56
N VAL A 4 -33.21 -4.01 19.30
CA VAL A 4 -32.07 -3.33 18.71
C VAL A 4 -32.55 -2.77 17.37
N ASP A 5 -32.63 -1.44 17.30
CA ASP A 5 -33.13 -0.68 16.15
C ASP A 5 -32.11 -0.85 15.01
N SER A 6 -32.27 -1.94 14.25
CA SER A 6 -31.35 -2.38 13.19
C SER A 6 -31.03 -1.26 12.20
N ASP A 7 -32.00 -0.38 11.96
CA ASP A 7 -31.89 0.74 11.04
C ASP A 7 -30.87 1.78 11.53
N LYS A 8 -30.75 1.98 12.85
CA LYS A 8 -29.68 2.82 13.43
C LYS A 8 -28.30 2.17 13.34
N PHE A 9 -28.22 0.84 13.44
CA PHE A 9 -26.96 0.11 13.27
C PHE A 9 -26.44 0.18 11.83
N PHE A 10 -27.33 0.03 10.84
CA PHE A 10 -26.95 0.19 9.44
C PHE A 10 -26.64 1.64 9.08
N ALA A 11 -27.37 2.62 9.61
CA ALA A 11 -27.09 4.04 9.40
C ALA A 11 -25.70 4.47 9.94
N ALA A 12 -25.27 3.92 11.07
CA ALA A 12 -23.92 4.17 11.61
C ALA A 12 -22.82 3.53 10.77
N ALA A 13 -23.09 2.36 10.16
CA ALA A 13 -22.14 1.67 9.28
C ALA A 13 -22.04 2.31 7.87
N MET A 14 -23.04 3.11 7.48
CA MET A 14 -23.07 3.84 6.20
C MET A 14 -22.56 5.29 6.29
N GLN A 15 -22.11 5.76 7.46
CA GLN A 15 -21.43 7.04 7.54
C GLN A 15 -20.13 6.95 6.74
N GLU A 16 -20.03 7.73 5.66
CA GLU A 16 -18.80 7.86 4.90
C GLU A 16 -17.65 8.18 5.87
N PRO A 17 -16.53 7.46 5.80
CA PRO A 17 -15.42 7.69 6.72
C PRO A 17 -15.03 9.17 6.62
N PRO A 18 -14.79 9.85 7.76
CA PRO A 18 -14.47 11.26 7.75
C PRO A 18 -13.29 11.50 6.81
N LYS A 19 -13.40 12.53 5.97
CA LYS A 19 -12.39 12.87 4.97
C LYS A 19 -11.13 13.41 5.67
N ILE A 20 -10.30 12.50 6.14
CA ILE A 20 -9.03 12.79 6.80
C ILE A 20 -8.01 13.13 5.72
N THR A 21 -7.32 14.26 5.84
CA THR A 21 -6.19 14.62 4.97
C THR A 21 -4.92 14.69 5.80
N ILE A 22 -3.90 13.90 5.45
CA ILE A 22 -2.63 13.87 6.18
C ILE A 22 -1.56 14.76 5.55
N LYS A 23 -0.99 15.68 6.33
CA LYS A 23 0.15 16.53 5.94
C LYS A 23 1.44 15.99 6.58
N ILE A 24 2.21 15.24 5.80
CA ILE A 24 3.46 14.61 6.25
C ILE A 24 4.55 14.68 5.18
N ASN A 25 5.81 14.59 5.57
CA ASN A 25 6.95 14.48 4.64
C ASN A 25 7.17 13.02 4.16
N THR A 26 8.13 12.79 3.26
CA THR A 26 8.39 11.45 2.68
C THR A 26 8.85 10.43 3.72
N LEU A 27 9.71 10.84 4.66
CA LEU A 27 10.20 9.96 5.72
C LEU A 27 9.06 9.54 6.66
N GLN A 28 8.27 10.50 7.11
CA GLN A 28 7.10 10.27 7.95
C GLN A 28 6.06 9.39 7.25
N ALA A 29 5.88 9.54 5.94
CA ALA A 29 5.00 8.69 5.14
C ALA A 29 5.46 7.22 5.15
N GLY A 30 6.76 6.98 4.99
CA GLY A 30 7.32 5.62 5.07
C GLY A 30 7.13 4.99 6.45
N ILE A 31 7.43 5.73 7.52
CA ILE A 31 7.24 5.25 8.90
C ILE A 31 5.77 4.93 9.17
N LEU A 32 4.86 5.83 8.81
CA LEU A 32 3.43 5.63 9.01
C LEU A 32 2.91 4.43 8.20
N GLN A 33 3.36 4.25 6.96
CA GLN A 33 2.98 3.12 6.13
C GLN A 33 3.43 1.78 6.75
N SER A 34 4.66 1.72 7.29
CA SER A 34 5.16 0.55 8.00
C SER A 34 4.34 0.22 9.26
N LEU A 35 3.99 1.23 10.05
CA LEU A 35 3.14 1.05 11.25
C LEU A 35 1.74 0.54 10.88
N LEU A 36 1.15 1.08 9.81
CA LEU A 36 -0.17 0.66 9.33
C LEU A 36 -0.17 -0.76 8.74
N TRP A 37 0.94 -1.20 8.16
CA TRP A 37 1.06 -2.57 7.67
C TRP A 37 1.04 -3.59 8.82
N GLN A 38 1.68 -3.27 9.95
CA GLN A 38 1.74 -4.13 11.13
C GLN A 38 0.40 -4.24 11.86
N ASP A 39 -0.33 -3.12 11.95
CA ASP A 39 -1.61 -3.05 12.66
C ASP A 39 -2.73 -2.71 11.66
N HIS A 40 -3.21 -3.76 10.97
CA HIS A 40 -4.26 -3.66 9.95
C HIS A 40 -5.62 -3.32 10.57
N LYS A 41 -5.84 -2.03 10.82
CA LYS A 41 -7.12 -1.49 11.29
C LYS A 41 -7.98 -1.02 10.13
N PRO A 42 -9.19 -1.58 9.91
CA PRO A 42 -10.08 -1.18 8.83
C PRO A 42 -10.38 0.33 8.81
N GLN A 43 -10.42 0.97 9.98
CA GLN A 43 -10.69 2.41 10.11
C GLN A 43 -9.56 3.28 9.50
N MET A 44 -8.36 2.72 9.35
CA MET A 44 -7.18 3.42 8.80
C MET A 44 -7.07 3.30 7.28
N LYS A 45 -7.97 2.56 6.62
CA LYS A 45 -8.01 2.40 5.16
C LYS A 45 -7.90 3.73 4.39
N PRO A 46 -8.62 4.82 4.76
CA PRO A 46 -8.51 6.09 4.05
C PRO A 46 -7.10 6.72 4.11
N ILE A 47 -6.36 6.50 5.19
CA ILE A 47 -4.97 6.98 5.36
C ILE A 47 -4.03 6.11 4.51
N PHE A 48 -4.23 4.80 4.54
CA PHE A 48 -3.44 3.86 3.73
C PHE A 48 -3.57 4.15 2.23
N GLU A 49 -4.79 4.43 1.75
CA GLU A 49 -5.04 4.79 0.35
C GLU A 49 -4.32 6.09 -0.06
N GLN A 50 -4.28 7.11 0.82
CA GLN A 50 -3.53 8.34 0.59
C GLN A 50 -2.02 8.10 0.48
N LEU A 51 -1.46 7.25 1.36
CA LEU A 51 -0.05 6.88 1.31
C LEU A 51 0.28 6.13 0.02
N ARG A 52 -0.54 5.14 -0.36
CA ARG A 52 -0.37 4.37 -1.60
C ARG A 52 -0.47 5.23 -2.85
N ALA A 53 -1.40 6.19 -2.89
CA ALA A 53 -1.51 7.14 -3.99
C ALA A 53 -0.26 8.02 -4.12
N ARG A 54 0.31 8.44 -2.99
CA ARG A 54 1.55 9.22 -2.95
C ARG A 54 2.75 8.40 -3.40
N GLU A 55 2.85 7.15 -2.94
CA GLU A 55 3.87 6.19 -3.37
C GLU A 55 3.82 5.96 -4.88
N LEU A 56 2.63 5.71 -5.44
CA LEU A 56 2.44 5.54 -6.88
C LEU A 56 2.86 6.78 -7.66
N LYS A 57 2.53 7.99 -7.17
CA LYS A 57 2.97 9.25 -7.78
C LYS A 57 4.50 9.39 -7.75
N MET A 58 5.15 8.98 -6.67
CA MET A 58 6.61 8.99 -6.56
C MET A 58 7.26 7.97 -7.50
N LYS A 59 6.75 6.75 -7.57
CA LYS A 59 7.22 5.71 -8.50
C LYS A 59 7.10 6.16 -9.96
N ARG A 60 5.96 6.74 -10.34
CA ARG A 60 5.76 7.33 -11.69
C ARG A 60 6.75 8.46 -11.99
N ARG A 61 7.06 9.31 -11.01
CA ARG A 61 8.07 10.38 -11.16
C ARG A 61 9.48 9.84 -11.31
N ALA A 62 9.81 8.81 -10.53
CA ALA A 62 11.11 8.15 -10.59
C ALA A 62 11.27 7.33 -11.88
N ARG A 63 10.18 7.06 -12.62
CA ARG A 63 10.18 6.20 -13.83
C ARG A 63 10.79 4.82 -13.58
N VAL A 64 10.66 4.34 -12.35
CA VAL A 64 11.08 3.01 -11.95
C VAL A 64 10.01 2.02 -12.38
N SER A 65 10.38 1.01 -13.16
CA SER A 65 9.50 -0.13 -13.46
C SER A 65 9.74 -1.23 -12.42
N ILE A 66 8.64 -1.86 -11.98
CA ILE A 66 8.68 -3.04 -11.12
C ILE A 66 7.97 -4.14 -11.88
N GLU A 67 8.65 -5.25 -12.10
CA GLU A 67 8.14 -6.44 -12.78
C GLU A 67 8.22 -7.65 -11.86
N VAL A 68 7.28 -8.58 -12.00
CA VAL A 68 7.39 -9.88 -11.33
C VAL A 68 8.18 -10.78 -12.27
N LEU A 69 9.35 -11.21 -11.83
CA LEU A 69 10.21 -12.14 -12.53
C LEU A 69 9.72 -13.58 -12.30
N GLU A 70 10.36 -14.51 -13.01
CA GLU A 70 10.08 -15.93 -12.86
C GLU A 70 10.13 -16.32 -11.38
N GLY A 71 9.11 -17.10 -11.03
CA GLY A 71 8.29 -17.04 -9.83
C GLY A 71 8.69 -16.23 -8.62
N GLY A 72 7.97 -15.13 -8.54
CA GLY A 72 7.67 -14.43 -7.30
C GLY A 72 8.71 -13.40 -6.95
N LEU A 73 9.85 -13.40 -7.64
CA LEU A 73 10.88 -12.39 -7.46
C LEU A 73 10.47 -11.07 -8.12
N LEU A 74 10.94 -9.96 -7.56
CA LEU A 74 10.63 -8.61 -8.06
C LEU A 74 11.85 -8.05 -8.79
N GLY A 75 11.71 -7.83 -10.09
CA GLY A 75 12.65 -7.06 -10.89
C GLY A 75 12.36 -5.57 -10.76
N MET A 76 13.42 -4.75 -10.73
CA MET A 76 13.28 -3.30 -10.67
C MET A 76 14.28 -2.64 -11.62
N THR A 77 13.78 -1.76 -12.50
CA THR A 77 14.62 -1.02 -13.45
C THR A 77 14.41 0.48 -13.24
N ASP A 78 15.49 1.24 -13.16
CA ASP A 78 15.44 2.70 -13.05
C ASP A 78 15.10 3.36 -14.40
N ARG A 79 14.83 4.66 -14.35
CA ARG A 79 14.63 5.54 -15.50
C ARG A 79 15.68 5.37 -16.60
N ASP A 80 16.94 5.16 -16.21
CA ASP A 80 18.08 5.10 -17.13
C ASP A 80 18.27 3.71 -17.75
N GLY A 81 17.36 2.76 -17.46
CA GLY A 81 17.46 1.37 -17.93
C GLY A 81 18.36 0.50 -17.04
N ASN A 82 18.88 1.04 -15.94
CA ASN A 82 19.70 0.30 -14.99
C ASN A 82 18.84 -0.68 -14.18
N ARG A 83 19.18 -1.96 -14.21
CA ARG A 83 18.56 -2.96 -13.33
C ARG A 83 19.07 -2.78 -11.90
N ILE A 84 18.17 -2.33 -11.02
CA ILE A 84 18.43 -2.13 -9.59
C ILE A 84 18.38 -3.47 -8.85
N VAL A 85 17.42 -4.32 -9.23
CA VAL A 85 17.33 -5.71 -8.74
C VAL A 85 17.70 -6.64 -9.88
N ARG A 86 18.71 -7.49 -9.64
CA ARG A 86 19.21 -8.46 -10.62
C ARG A 86 18.19 -9.56 -10.90
N ASP A 87 18.38 -10.24 -12.03
CA ASP A 87 17.67 -11.50 -12.29
C ASP A 87 17.95 -12.53 -11.20
N ALA A 88 16.96 -13.39 -11.01
CA ALA A 88 17.08 -14.59 -10.23
C ALA A 88 18.15 -15.51 -10.84
N PHE A 89 19.00 -16.07 -9.99
CA PHE A 89 19.82 -17.17 -10.42
C PHE A 89 18.99 -18.46 -10.53
N PRO A 90 19.38 -19.41 -11.40
CA PRO A 90 18.62 -20.65 -11.59
C PRO A 90 18.36 -21.48 -10.33
N TRP A 91 19.20 -21.35 -9.29
CA TRP A 91 19.01 -22.02 -8.00
C TRP A 91 18.06 -21.28 -7.06
N GLU A 92 17.81 -19.99 -7.27
CA GLU A 92 16.83 -19.20 -6.50
C GLU A 92 15.40 -19.49 -6.97
N LEU A 93 15.26 -20.12 -8.13
CA LEU A 93 13.98 -20.48 -8.74
C LEU A 93 13.45 -21.86 -8.31
N LYS A 94 14.22 -22.64 -7.55
CA LYS A 94 13.95 -24.08 -7.38
C LYS A 94 12.99 -24.45 -6.25
N ASP A 95 12.62 -23.53 -5.37
CA ASP A 95 11.98 -23.89 -4.08
C ASP A 95 10.68 -23.11 -3.77
N TRP A 96 9.81 -22.87 -4.75
CA TRP A 96 8.49 -22.26 -4.50
C TRP A 96 7.33 -23.08 -5.04
#